data_AF-A0A2V4DC22-F1
#
_entry.id   AF-A0A2V4DC22-F1
#
_cell.length_a   1.000
_cell.length_b   1.000
_cell.length_c   1.000
_cell.angle_alpha   90.00
_cell.angle_beta   90.00
_cell.angle_gamma   90.00
#
_symmetry.space_group_name_H-M   'P 1'
#
loop_
_entity.id
_entity.type
_entity.pdbx_description
1 polymer ?
#
loop_
_entity_poly.entity_id
_entity_poly.type
_entity_poly.pdbx_seq_one_letter_code
_entity_poly.pdbx_strand_id
1 'polypeptide(L)'
;MAINTELLNSLFQAKLAELRDLAVENDLPKTGNVEQLRAKLIATLVLNHIDISDTGINKMQNNDLTEVLGLFGVKKSGSKKAKMRRLWLHLNGDPKKLNVATIGEMTREDLHVLCVTFDLPRSGNKTVLMGRVAGVLSSEENSWGRVKKSLRTGQKRVEVDEGDTTVDPMPVTPVEVIEPPVIEEIALEVDDEIVHSPTPITLDEGAGEALVRLESRKAELTSHLREFLLIGREQDEDDVSAFIEDLGRLGFGIEHEVVRGKILDELQQMIQLKQQEDSARSTLPGSWREKQALRQLEDARPNLLDRLDEILERRGGEIASARVDFENAALDVGLDLELAAISGRVHGLFDLQVSLRASDAEIDPVTARRHRAMETLYRRSHEVSEEAMAQLGKIETQMEAFERVVETIVRRSEGEFGPTEHALLVRFLERRGWDPNQPEVRPRLLAAAGILASEMGYIADKDIPSLPTSISLDAEKVSSVVDSMREILTDMGRAPPTIESVTSDDGTEKTETDRVKAKLDAADALLRKLSRGEN
;
A
#
# COMPACT_ATOMS: atom_id res chain seq x y z
N MET A 1 -28.34 -22.37 9.11
CA MET A 1 -27.21 -23.34 9.03
C MET A 1 -27.27 -24.20 10.28
N ALA A 2 -27.33 -25.54 10.17
CA ALA A 2 -27.45 -26.41 11.34
C ALA A 2 -26.09 -26.57 12.04
N ILE A 3 -25.74 -25.62 12.91
CA ILE A 3 -24.51 -25.64 13.70
C ILE A 3 -24.83 -26.27 15.05
N ASN A 4 -24.03 -27.26 15.47
CA ASN A 4 -24.15 -27.85 16.80
C ASN A 4 -23.61 -26.88 17.86
N THR A 5 -24.47 -25.99 18.33
CA THR A 5 -24.17 -24.95 19.32
C THR A 5 -23.78 -25.52 20.68
N GLU A 6 -24.29 -26.69 21.05
CA GLU A 6 -23.92 -27.36 22.31
C GLU A 6 -22.47 -27.85 22.29
N LEU A 7 -22.08 -28.53 21.20
CA LEU A 7 -20.71 -28.96 20.97
C LEU A 7 -19.75 -27.76 20.85
N LEU A 8 -20.17 -26.69 20.18
CA LEU A 8 -19.35 -25.48 20.06
C LEU A 8 -19.06 -24.85 21.43
N ASN A 9 -20.09 -24.72 22.28
CA ASN A 9 -19.94 -24.15 23.62
C ASN A 9 -19.12 -25.08 24.54
N SER A 10 -19.22 -26.40 24.40
CA SER A 10 -18.39 -27.34 25.17
C SER A 10 -16.91 -27.22 24.80
N LEU A 11 -16.58 -27.09 23.51
CA LEU A 11 -15.21 -26.89 23.03
C LEU A 11 -14.59 -25.59 23.55
N PHE A 12 -15.37 -24.52 23.72
CA PHE A 12 -14.89 -23.26 24.31
C PHE A 12 -14.49 -23.38 25.78
N GLN A 13 -15.15 -24.25 26.54
CA GLN A 13 -14.96 -24.42 27.98
C GLN A 13 -13.99 -25.57 28.32
N ALA A 14 -13.77 -26.48 27.38
CA ALA A 14 -12.91 -27.64 27.54
C ALA A 14 -11.46 -27.27 27.90
N LYS A 15 -10.88 -28.06 28.81
CA LYS A 15 -9.49 -27.94 29.24
C LYS A 15 -8.54 -28.58 28.22
N LEU A 16 -7.26 -28.24 28.29
CA LEU A 16 -6.24 -28.76 27.34
C LEU A 16 -6.16 -30.30 27.30
N ALA A 17 -6.34 -30.99 28.43
CA ALA A 17 -6.34 -32.44 28.47
C ALA A 17 -7.51 -33.02 27.65
N GLU A 18 -8.72 -32.53 27.92
CA GLU A 18 -9.95 -32.92 27.21
C GLU A 18 -9.87 -32.62 25.72
N LEU A 19 -9.35 -31.44 25.33
CA LEU A 19 -9.12 -31.10 23.92
C LEU A 19 -8.13 -32.04 23.23
N ARG A 20 -7.10 -32.52 23.95
CA ARG A 20 -6.14 -33.48 23.38
C ARG A 20 -6.74 -34.86 23.22
N ASP A 21 -7.62 -35.27 24.13
CA ASP A 21 -8.31 -36.56 24.06
C ASP A 21 -9.32 -36.55 22.90
N LEU A 22 -10.11 -35.48 22.78
CA LEU A 22 -10.99 -35.23 21.63
C LEU A 22 -10.22 -35.17 20.30
N ALA A 23 -9.01 -34.60 20.30
CA ALA A 23 -8.17 -34.59 19.11
C ALA A 23 -7.73 -36.00 18.70
N VAL A 24 -7.43 -36.91 19.63
CA VAL A 24 -7.13 -38.32 19.29
C VAL A 24 -8.35 -39.01 18.72
N GLU A 25 -9.49 -38.83 19.36
CA GLU A 25 -10.73 -39.50 18.97
C GLU A 25 -11.17 -39.12 17.55
N ASN A 26 -10.73 -37.95 17.07
CA ASN A 26 -11.03 -37.43 15.73
C ASN A 26 -9.80 -37.41 14.80
N ASP A 27 -8.76 -38.21 15.08
CA ASP A 27 -7.55 -38.36 14.25
C ASP A 27 -6.80 -37.03 13.94
N LEU A 28 -6.85 -36.07 14.86
CA LEU A 28 -6.17 -34.78 14.75
C LEU A 28 -4.84 -34.74 15.51
N PRO A 29 -3.81 -34.04 14.99
CA PRO A 29 -2.53 -33.91 15.68
C PRO A 29 -2.66 -33.07 16.96
N LYS A 30 -2.10 -33.56 18.07
CA LYS A 30 -2.05 -32.87 19.39
C LYS A 30 -1.16 -31.63 19.44
N THR A 31 -0.75 -31.09 18.29
CA THR A 31 0.23 -30.03 18.17
C THR A 31 -0.42 -28.65 18.31
N GLY A 32 0.17 -27.82 19.17
CA GLY A 32 -0.22 -26.43 19.37
C GLY A 32 -0.63 -26.09 20.80
N ASN A 33 -0.93 -24.81 21.01
CA ASN A 33 -1.48 -24.30 22.25
C ASN A 33 -2.99 -24.64 22.38
N VAL A 34 -3.60 -24.31 23.53
CA VAL A 34 -5.02 -24.60 23.83
C VAL A 34 -5.96 -24.06 22.75
N GLU A 35 -5.71 -22.83 22.29
CA GLU A 35 -6.57 -22.14 21.34
C GLU A 35 -6.41 -22.70 19.92
N GLN A 36 -5.20 -23.12 19.53
CA GLN A 36 -4.96 -23.80 18.25
C GLN A 36 -5.63 -25.17 18.19
N LEU A 37 -5.56 -25.96 19.27
CA LEU A 37 -6.29 -27.23 19.36
C LEU A 37 -7.80 -27.02 19.28
N ARG A 38 -8.30 -25.99 19.97
CA ARG A 38 -9.71 -25.61 19.91
C ARG A 38 -10.12 -25.17 18.50
N ALA A 39 -9.33 -24.34 17.83
CA ALA A 39 -9.60 -23.89 16.46
C ALA A 39 -9.66 -25.07 15.48
N LYS A 40 -8.72 -26.02 15.58
CA LYS A 40 -8.74 -27.26 14.76
C LYS A 40 -10.00 -28.10 15.03
N LEU A 41 -10.35 -28.32 16.28
CA LEU A 41 -11.55 -29.09 16.65
C LEU A 41 -12.84 -28.40 16.19
N ILE A 42 -12.95 -27.07 16.32
CA ILE A 42 -14.09 -26.31 15.80
C ILE A 42 -14.15 -26.42 14.27
N ALA A 43 -13.01 -26.29 13.58
CA ALA A 43 -12.94 -26.43 12.13
C ALA A 43 -13.42 -27.81 11.65
N THR A 44 -12.99 -28.88 12.33
CA THR A 44 -13.31 -30.27 11.93
C THR A 44 -14.66 -30.77 12.40
N LEU A 45 -15.13 -30.39 13.59
CA LEU A 45 -16.34 -30.96 14.21
C LEU A 45 -17.57 -30.06 14.06
N VAL A 46 -17.37 -28.74 13.96
CA VAL A 46 -18.47 -27.77 13.92
C VAL A 46 -18.60 -27.14 12.53
N LEU A 47 -17.47 -26.88 11.86
CA LEU A 47 -17.42 -26.21 10.56
C LEU A 47 -17.01 -27.14 9.41
N ASN A 48 -17.27 -28.45 9.54
CA ASN A 48 -16.87 -29.48 8.56
C ASN A 48 -17.35 -29.27 7.12
N HIS A 49 -18.41 -28.47 6.94
CA HIS A 49 -19.01 -28.14 5.66
C HIS A 49 -18.40 -26.89 5.00
N ILE A 50 -17.57 -26.14 5.73
CA ILE A 50 -16.93 -24.92 5.26
C ILE A 50 -15.50 -25.25 4.84
N ASP A 51 -15.11 -24.85 3.64
CA ASP A 51 -13.73 -24.96 3.18
C ASP A 51 -12.85 -23.91 3.88
N ILE A 52 -12.10 -24.36 4.88
CA ILE A 52 -11.19 -23.54 5.71
C ILE A 52 -9.74 -23.58 5.17
N SER A 53 -9.51 -24.15 3.98
CA SER A 53 -8.20 -24.09 3.31
C SER A 53 -7.83 -22.66 2.89
N ASP A 54 -6.56 -22.42 2.56
CA ASP A 54 -6.10 -21.12 2.03
C ASP A 54 -6.91 -20.69 0.79
N THR A 55 -7.25 -21.64 -0.08
CA THR A 55 -8.09 -21.40 -1.26
C THR A 55 -9.55 -21.12 -0.89
N GLY A 56 -10.07 -21.81 0.13
CA GLY A 56 -11.42 -21.62 0.63
C GLY A 56 -11.61 -20.26 1.27
N ILE A 57 -10.72 -19.90 2.21
CA ILE A 57 -10.71 -18.62 2.92
C ILE A 57 -10.64 -17.43 1.95
N ASN A 58 -9.83 -17.52 0.88
CA ASN A 58 -9.72 -16.47 -0.14
C ASN A 58 -11.02 -16.29 -0.97
N LYS A 59 -11.82 -17.34 -1.12
CA LYS A 59 -13.08 -17.31 -1.89
C LYS A 59 -14.31 -16.93 -1.06
N MET A 60 -14.23 -16.99 0.27
CA MET A 60 -15.37 -16.69 1.17
C MET A 60 -15.93 -15.28 0.96
N GLN A 61 -17.24 -15.11 1.14
CA GLN A 61 -17.86 -13.79 1.15
C GLN A 61 -17.65 -13.09 2.49
N ASN A 62 -17.83 -11.77 2.52
CA ASN A 62 -17.62 -10.97 3.73
C ASN A 62 -18.58 -11.36 4.87
N ASN A 63 -19.80 -11.80 4.53
CA ASN A 63 -20.79 -12.27 5.51
C ASN A 63 -20.35 -13.60 6.11
N ASP A 64 -19.97 -14.57 5.28
CA ASP A 64 -19.46 -15.87 5.72
C ASP A 64 -18.24 -15.72 6.64
N LEU A 65 -17.29 -14.85 6.29
CA LEU A 65 -16.15 -14.53 7.15
C LEU A 65 -16.57 -13.98 8.51
N THR A 66 -17.63 -13.17 8.56
CA THR A 66 -18.16 -12.59 9.81
C THR A 66 -18.78 -13.67 10.70
N GLU A 67 -19.52 -14.59 10.08
CA GLU A 67 -20.15 -15.72 10.77
C GLU A 67 -19.09 -16.69 11.30
N VAL A 68 -18.16 -17.12 10.45
CA VAL A 68 -17.08 -18.03 10.80
C VAL A 68 -16.19 -17.46 11.91
N LEU A 69 -15.76 -16.20 11.81
CA LEU A 69 -15.01 -15.54 12.90
C LEU A 69 -15.81 -15.47 14.20
N GLY A 70 -17.14 -15.33 14.09
CA GLY A 70 -18.03 -15.37 15.25
C GLY A 70 -18.09 -16.73 15.90
N LEU A 71 -18.12 -17.80 15.11
CA LEU A 71 -18.11 -19.20 15.56
C LEU A 71 -16.76 -19.59 16.17
N PHE A 72 -15.66 -19.00 15.70
CA PHE A 72 -14.35 -19.10 16.36
C PHE A 72 -14.23 -18.23 17.62
N GLY A 73 -15.21 -17.38 17.91
CA GLY A 73 -15.19 -16.53 19.10
C GLY A 73 -14.15 -15.41 19.06
N VAL A 74 -13.71 -15.00 17.86
CA VAL A 74 -12.74 -13.92 17.61
C VAL A 74 -13.43 -12.65 17.08
N LYS A 75 -12.66 -11.58 16.82
CA LYS A 75 -13.20 -10.28 16.39
C LYS A 75 -13.85 -10.39 14.99
N LYS A 76 -15.11 -9.97 14.87
CA LYS A 76 -15.90 -10.05 13.64
C LYS A 76 -15.84 -8.79 12.74
N SER A 77 -15.36 -7.67 13.25
CA SER A 77 -15.34 -6.37 12.56
C SER A 77 -14.09 -6.17 11.70
N GLY A 78 -14.16 -5.31 10.68
CA GLY A 78 -13.04 -4.99 9.78
C GLY A 78 -13.40 -5.18 8.31
N SER A 79 -12.45 -4.88 7.41
CA SER A 79 -12.58 -5.13 5.97
C SER A 79 -12.57 -6.63 5.66
N LYS A 80 -13.05 -7.01 4.46
CA LYS A 80 -13.01 -8.42 4.00
C LYS A 80 -11.58 -9.00 4.09
N LYS A 81 -10.58 -8.24 3.64
CA LYS A 81 -9.16 -8.62 3.71
C LYS A 81 -8.66 -8.79 5.15
N ALA A 82 -9.04 -7.90 6.07
CA ALA A 82 -8.69 -8.00 7.48
C ALA A 82 -9.28 -9.29 8.12
N LYS A 83 -10.56 -9.57 7.86
CA LYS A 83 -11.23 -10.79 8.35
C LYS A 83 -10.59 -12.06 7.82
N MET A 84 -10.23 -12.09 6.54
CA MET A 84 -9.56 -13.20 5.87
C MET A 84 -8.20 -13.50 6.51
N ARG A 85 -7.36 -12.48 6.69
CA ARG A 85 -6.04 -12.58 7.35
C ARG A 85 -6.18 -13.05 8.80
N ARG A 86 -7.13 -12.48 9.54
CA ARG A 86 -7.44 -12.86 10.93
C ARG A 86 -7.85 -14.32 11.05
N LEU A 87 -8.73 -14.79 10.17
CA LEU A 87 -9.18 -16.17 10.15
C LEU A 87 -7.99 -17.10 9.93
N TRP A 88 -7.18 -16.82 8.92
CA TRP A 88 -5.98 -17.60 8.63
C TRP A 88 -5.00 -17.64 9.81
N LEU A 89 -4.72 -16.47 10.41
CA LEU A 89 -3.85 -16.35 11.58
C LEU A 89 -4.38 -17.16 12.77
N HIS A 90 -5.69 -17.16 13.00
CA HIS A 90 -6.29 -17.90 14.10
C HIS A 90 -6.16 -19.43 13.93
N LEU A 91 -6.22 -19.92 12.69
CA LEU A 91 -6.15 -21.34 12.37
C LEU A 91 -4.71 -21.85 12.35
N ASN A 92 -3.78 -21.06 11.80
CA ASN A 92 -2.44 -21.51 11.44
C ASN A 92 -1.33 -20.89 12.31
N GLY A 93 -1.59 -19.73 12.92
CA GLY A 93 -0.61 -18.98 13.72
C GLY A 93 -0.64 -19.28 15.21
N ASP A 94 0.48 -19.05 15.90
CA ASP A 94 0.54 -18.93 17.36
C ASP A 94 0.90 -17.48 17.71
N PRO A 95 0.07 -16.72 18.45
CA PRO A 95 0.38 -15.33 18.82
C PRO A 95 1.72 -15.16 19.55
N LYS A 96 2.22 -16.22 20.22
CA LYS A 96 3.53 -16.18 20.90
C LYS A 96 4.71 -16.36 19.96
N LYS A 97 4.51 -17.01 18.81
CA LYS A 97 5.58 -17.33 17.85
C LYS A 97 5.55 -16.49 16.58
N LEU A 98 4.36 -16.03 16.19
CA LEU A 98 4.13 -15.23 14.99
C LEU A 98 3.63 -13.86 15.43
N ASN A 99 4.56 -12.98 15.82
CA ASN A 99 4.30 -11.61 16.22
C ASN A 99 5.41 -10.67 15.72
N VAL A 100 5.25 -9.37 15.96
CA VAL A 100 6.17 -8.33 15.47
C VAL A 100 7.58 -8.48 16.06
N ALA A 101 7.74 -9.07 17.26
CA ALA A 101 9.05 -9.27 17.87
C ALA A 101 9.80 -10.47 17.28
N THR A 102 9.09 -11.55 16.95
CA THR A 102 9.72 -12.82 16.47
C THR A 102 9.90 -12.88 14.96
N ILE A 103 9.25 -12.00 14.20
CA ILE A 103 9.27 -12.04 12.72
C ILE A 103 10.67 -11.80 12.12
N GLY A 104 11.58 -11.13 12.85
CA GLY A 104 12.95 -10.92 12.42
C GLY A 104 13.77 -12.21 12.25
N GLU A 105 13.40 -13.25 12.99
CA GLU A 105 14.05 -14.57 12.98
C GLU A 105 13.65 -15.41 11.76
N MET A 106 12.54 -15.08 11.09
CA MET A 106 12.02 -15.84 9.95
C MET A 106 12.92 -15.71 8.72
N THR A 107 12.91 -16.72 7.83
CA THR A 107 13.64 -16.63 6.56
C THR A 107 12.92 -15.74 5.56
N ARG A 108 13.60 -15.32 4.49
CA ARG A 108 12.97 -14.54 3.41
C ARG A 108 11.86 -15.36 2.73
N GLU A 109 12.08 -16.66 2.60
CA GLU A 109 11.16 -17.62 2.01
C GLU A 109 9.88 -17.75 2.86
N ASP A 110 10.01 -17.85 4.18
CA ASP A 110 8.85 -17.89 5.09
C ASP A 110 8.04 -16.60 5.03
N LEU A 111 8.72 -15.45 4.98
CA LEU A 111 8.06 -14.15 4.82
C LEU A 111 7.37 -14.01 3.47
N HIS A 112 7.94 -14.59 2.42
CA HIS A 112 7.32 -14.62 1.09
C HIS A 112 6.04 -15.47 1.10
N VAL A 113 6.04 -16.63 1.76
CA VAL A 113 4.83 -17.45 1.94
C VAL A 113 3.74 -16.66 2.64
N LEU A 114 4.06 -15.95 3.74
CA LEU A 114 3.09 -15.10 4.44
C LEU A 114 2.57 -13.95 3.57
N CYS A 115 3.42 -13.35 2.72
CA CYS A 115 2.97 -12.33 1.77
C CYS A 115 1.99 -12.89 0.74
N VAL A 116 2.20 -14.11 0.24
CA VAL A 116 1.26 -14.80 -0.67
C VAL A 116 -0.07 -15.00 0.05
N THR A 117 -0.05 -15.57 1.25
CA THR A 117 -1.24 -15.84 2.06
C THR A 117 -2.04 -14.58 2.38
N PHE A 118 -1.37 -13.48 2.71
CA PHE A 118 -2.03 -12.22 3.09
C PHE A 118 -2.40 -11.33 1.91
N ASP A 119 -2.21 -11.80 0.67
CA ASP A 119 -2.44 -11.00 -0.54
C ASP A 119 -1.68 -9.66 -0.48
N LEU A 120 -0.38 -9.77 -0.16
CA LEU A 120 0.57 -8.66 -0.09
C LEU A 120 1.56 -8.74 -1.28
N PRO A 121 2.15 -7.59 -1.69
CA PRO A 121 3.18 -7.61 -2.71
C PRO A 121 4.38 -8.48 -2.29
N ARG A 122 4.86 -9.30 -3.22
CA ARG A 122 5.88 -10.33 -2.99
C ARG A 122 7.31 -9.87 -3.31
N SER A 123 7.43 -8.69 -3.91
CA SER A 123 8.70 -8.09 -4.32
C SER A 123 9.41 -7.41 -3.15
N GLY A 124 10.74 -7.49 -3.11
CA GLY A 124 11.55 -6.82 -2.10
C GLY A 124 12.59 -7.74 -1.45
N ASN A 125 13.48 -7.11 -0.67
CA ASN A 125 14.43 -7.80 0.19
C ASN A 125 13.72 -8.30 1.47
N LYS A 126 14.44 -9.04 2.32
CA LYS A 126 13.88 -9.60 3.57
C LYS A 126 13.23 -8.52 4.45
N THR A 127 13.85 -7.34 4.57
CA THR A 127 13.35 -6.24 5.42
C THR A 127 12.04 -5.65 4.90
N VAL A 128 11.88 -5.50 3.58
CA VAL A 128 10.62 -5.04 2.97
C VAL A 128 9.49 -6.04 3.18
N LEU A 129 9.74 -7.34 2.97
CA LEU A 129 8.73 -8.38 3.22
C LEU A 129 8.36 -8.44 4.71
N MET A 130 9.37 -8.35 5.58
CA MET A 130 9.19 -8.31 7.03
C MET A 130 8.33 -7.13 7.45
N GLY A 131 8.60 -5.91 6.97
CA GLY A 131 7.82 -4.71 7.31
C GLY A 131 6.34 -4.82 6.92
N ARG A 132 6.04 -5.41 5.76
CA ARG A 132 4.65 -5.63 5.32
C ARG A 132 3.92 -6.65 6.18
N VAL A 133 4.56 -7.78 6.48
CA VAL A 133 3.96 -8.81 7.33
C VAL A 133 3.82 -8.30 8.77
N ALA A 134 4.81 -7.55 9.28
CA ALA A 134 4.74 -6.88 10.58
C ALA A 134 3.57 -5.89 10.65
N GLY A 135 3.32 -5.12 9.59
CA GLY A 135 2.15 -4.25 9.48
C GLY A 135 0.83 -5.01 9.58
N VAL A 136 0.71 -6.18 8.94
CA VAL A 136 -0.47 -7.04 9.09
C VAL A 136 -0.61 -7.57 10.52
N LEU A 137 0.47 -8.10 11.09
CA LEU A 137 0.45 -8.65 12.46
C LEU A 137 0.12 -7.58 13.50
N SER A 138 0.62 -6.35 13.34
CA SER A 138 0.29 -5.20 14.18
C SER A 138 -1.17 -4.78 14.00
N SER A 139 -1.67 -4.69 12.76
CA SER A 139 -3.07 -4.32 12.51
C SER A 139 -4.09 -5.33 13.08
N GLU A 140 -3.67 -6.60 13.17
CA GLU A 140 -4.47 -7.70 13.72
C GLU A 140 -4.10 -8.03 15.16
N GLU A 141 -3.26 -7.22 15.80
CA GLU A 141 -2.85 -7.47 17.18
C GLU A 141 -4.07 -7.55 18.11
N ASN A 142 -4.05 -8.51 19.02
CA ASN A 142 -5.15 -8.84 19.94
C ASN A 142 -6.50 -9.20 19.28
N SER A 143 -6.56 -9.33 17.95
CA SER A 143 -7.80 -9.60 17.20
C SER A 143 -7.98 -11.07 16.79
N TRP A 144 -6.93 -11.90 16.92
CA TRP A 144 -6.92 -13.35 16.65
C TRP A 144 -6.25 -14.12 17.79
N GLY A 145 -6.36 -15.46 17.75
CA GLY A 145 -5.63 -16.36 18.66
C GLY A 145 -6.12 -16.36 20.12
N ARG A 146 -6.99 -15.43 20.51
CA ARG A 146 -7.66 -15.40 21.82
C ARG A 146 -9.17 -15.40 21.65
N VAL A 147 -9.82 -16.46 22.13
CA VAL A 147 -11.28 -16.52 22.24
C VAL A 147 -11.78 -15.57 23.33
N LYS A 148 -12.92 -14.91 23.10
CA LYS A 148 -13.56 -14.02 24.09
C LYS A 148 -13.75 -14.70 25.46
N LYS A 149 -13.32 -14.02 26.53
CA LYS A 149 -13.38 -14.51 27.92
C LYS A 149 -14.79 -15.00 28.32
N SER A 150 -15.84 -14.29 27.89
CA SER A 150 -17.24 -14.63 28.17
C SER A 150 -17.69 -15.98 27.60
N LEU A 151 -17.10 -16.42 26.49
CA LEU A 151 -17.40 -17.74 25.89
C LEU A 151 -16.67 -18.85 26.66
N ARG A 152 -15.44 -18.58 27.09
CA ARG A 152 -14.62 -19.51 27.89
C ARG A 152 -15.17 -19.71 29.31
N THR A 153 -15.76 -18.68 29.91
CA THR A 153 -16.38 -18.75 31.25
C THR A 153 -17.83 -19.20 31.21
N GLY A 154 -18.41 -19.41 30.02
CA GLY A 154 -19.81 -19.80 29.85
C GLY A 154 -20.83 -18.69 30.16
N GLN A 155 -20.38 -17.46 30.42
CA GLN A 155 -21.24 -16.30 30.68
C GLN A 155 -22.05 -15.87 29.45
N LYS A 156 -21.58 -16.21 28.24
CA LYS A 156 -22.27 -15.99 26.98
C LYS A 156 -22.20 -17.26 26.14
N ARG A 157 -23.30 -17.65 25.51
CA ARG A 157 -23.37 -18.76 24.55
C ARG A 157 -23.44 -18.21 23.13
N VAL A 158 -22.93 -18.96 22.16
CA VAL A 158 -23.14 -18.65 20.74
C VAL A 158 -24.54 -19.13 20.36
N GLU A 159 -25.44 -18.21 20.06
CA GLU A 159 -26.75 -18.45 19.47
C GLU A 159 -26.64 -18.17 17.96
N VAL A 160 -27.09 -19.11 17.13
CA VAL A 160 -27.12 -18.97 15.68
C VAL A 160 -28.58 -18.73 15.32
N ASP A 161 -28.90 -17.48 14.99
CA ASP A 161 -30.27 -17.05 14.67
C ASP A 161 -30.52 -17.20 13.16
N GLU A 162 -31.55 -17.94 12.77
CA GLU A 162 -32.00 -18.03 11.38
C GLU A 162 -32.84 -16.80 11.02
N GLY A 163 -32.14 -15.73 10.67
CA GLY A 163 -32.65 -14.62 9.85
C GLY A 163 -33.62 -13.64 10.52
N ASP A 164 -33.13 -12.44 10.81
CA ASP A 164 -33.84 -11.23 10.39
C ASP A 164 -32.88 -10.04 10.25
N THR A 165 -33.11 -9.24 9.21
CA THR A 165 -32.45 -7.96 8.99
C THR A 165 -33.20 -6.92 9.82
N THR A 166 -32.76 -6.64 11.04
CA THR A 166 -33.24 -5.47 11.78
C THR A 166 -32.10 -4.50 12.05
N VAL A 167 -32.14 -3.41 11.30
CA VAL A 167 -31.47 -2.15 11.64
C VAL A 167 -32.45 -1.43 12.56
N ASP A 168 -32.09 -1.22 13.84
CA ASP A 168 -32.65 -0.18 14.70
C ASP A 168 -31.97 -0.19 16.09
N PRO A 169 -32.08 0.87 16.91
CA PRO A 169 -31.13 1.97 17.00
C PRO A 169 -30.29 1.90 18.28
N MET A 170 -29.33 2.82 18.42
CA MET A 170 -28.55 3.01 19.65
C MET A 170 -29.46 3.08 20.90
N PRO A 171 -29.19 2.31 21.96
CA PRO A 171 -29.71 2.64 23.27
C PRO A 171 -28.81 3.73 23.86
N VAL A 172 -29.41 4.92 23.99
CA VAL A 172 -28.93 5.96 24.91
C VAL A 172 -29.22 5.42 26.32
N THR A 173 -28.18 5.14 27.09
CA THR A 173 -28.30 4.92 28.54
C THR A 173 -27.54 6.01 29.31
N PRO A 174 -28.03 6.35 30.52
CA PRO A 174 -27.70 7.61 31.19
C PRO A 174 -26.28 7.61 31.75
N VAL A 175 -25.72 8.82 31.82
CA VAL A 175 -24.48 9.15 32.53
C VAL A 175 -24.59 8.68 33.98
N GLU A 176 -23.82 7.66 34.33
CA GLU A 176 -23.54 7.32 35.72
C GLU A 176 -22.21 7.99 36.10
N VAL A 177 -22.29 8.88 37.09
CA VAL A 177 -21.15 9.62 37.64
C VAL A 177 -20.24 8.61 38.33
N ILE A 178 -19.06 8.39 37.76
CA ILE A 178 -17.98 7.65 38.41
C ILE A 178 -17.09 8.69 39.10
N GLU A 179 -17.10 8.68 40.43
CA GLU A 179 -16.13 9.40 41.26
C GLU A 179 -14.71 8.91 40.91
N PRO A 180 -13.70 9.80 40.88
CA PRO A 180 -12.34 9.42 40.52
C PRO A 180 -11.76 8.46 41.59
N PRO A 181 -11.01 7.42 41.20
CA PRO A 181 -10.29 6.62 42.18
C PRO A 181 -9.22 7.49 42.86
N VAL A 182 -9.18 7.39 44.19
CA VAL A 182 -8.16 7.94 45.07
C VAL A 182 -6.78 7.44 44.63
N ILE A 183 -5.86 8.38 44.49
CA ILE A 183 -4.43 8.15 44.28
C ILE A 183 -3.91 7.45 45.54
N GLU A 184 -3.52 6.18 45.44
CA GLU A 184 -2.59 5.59 46.40
C GLU A 184 -1.19 6.09 46.04
N GLU A 185 -0.70 7.06 46.81
CA GLU A 185 0.72 7.40 46.91
C GLU A 185 1.51 6.14 47.24
N ILE A 186 2.27 5.64 46.26
CA ILE A 186 3.42 4.80 46.58
C ILE A 186 4.50 5.77 47.05
N ALA A 187 4.64 5.86 48.37
CA ALA A 187 5.75 6.52 49.02
C ALA A 187 7.07 5.89 48.55
N LEU A 188 7.95 6.73 48.02
CA LEU A 188 9.36 6.43 47.85
C LEU A 188 9.98 6.21 49.23
N GLU A 189 10.51 5.03 49.51
CA GLU A 189 11.50 4.85 50.57
C GLU A 189 12.80 5.51 50.08
N VAL A 190 13.01 6.75 50.54
CA VAL A 190 14.28 7.46 50.44
C VAL A 190 15.16 6.94 51.57
N ASP A 191 16.23 6.23 51.21
CA ASP A 191 17.31 5.91 52.14
C ASP A 191 18.06 7.22 52.44
N ASP A 192 17.79 7.78 53.63
CA ASP A 192 18.49 8.92 54.21
C ASP A 192 19.91 8.47 54.61
N GLU A 193 20.90 8.74 53.77
CA GLU A 193 22.26 9.05 54.24
C GLU A 193 23.03 9.79 53.15
N ILE A 194 23.16 11.12 53.27
CA ILE A 194 24.42 11.86 53.28
C ILE A 194 24.09 13.31 53.66
N VAL A 195 24.39 13.64 54.91
CA VAL A 195 24.57 15.01 55.39
C VAL A 195 25.74 15.62 54.61
N HIS A 196 25.54 16.71 53.86
CA HIS A 196 26.53 17.79 53.73
C HIS A 196 25.87 19.14 53.38
N SER A 197 26.43 20.17 54.01
CA SER A 197 26.02 21.58 54.14
C SER A 197 25.66 22.33 52.85
N PRO A 198 24.88 23.45 52.94
CA PRO A 198 24.63 24.31 51.80
C PRO A 198 25.91 25.07 51.45
N THR A 199 26.61 24.63 50.39
CA THR A 199 27.57 25.49 49.72
C THR A 199 26.81 26.46 48.82
N PRO A 200 27.16 27.76 48.82
CA PRO A 200 26.56 28.71 47.90
C PRO A 200 26.87 28.26 46.47
N ILE A 201 25.82 28.14 45.64
CA ILE A 201 25.92 27.91 44.20
C ILE A 201 26.70 29.09 43.62
N THR A 202 28.00 28.90 43.40
CA THR A 202 28.75 29.75 42.49
C THR A 202 28.20 29.42 41.11
N LEU A 203 27.34 30.28 40.56
CA LEU A 203 27.03 30.21 39.13
C LEU A 203 28.37 30.26 38.39
N ASP A 204 28.70 29.15 37.75
CA ASP A 204 29.78 29.04 36.79
C ASP A 204 29.62 30.17 35.75
N GLU A 205 30.65 31.00 35.59
CA GLU A 205 30.63 32.17 34.70
C GLU A 205 30.45 31.69 33.25
N GLY A 206 29.19 31.65 32.79
CA GLY A 206 28.81 31.15 31.46
C GLY A 206 27.54 30.29 31.45
N ALA A 207 27.19 29.64 32.56
CA ALA A 207 26.02 28.76 32.63
C ALA A 207 24.69 29.52 32.40
N GLY A 208 24.60 30.76 32.90
CA GLY A 208 23.45 31.63 32.67
C GLY A 208 23.30 32.06 31.20
N GLU A 209 24.41 32.37 30.53
CA GLU A 209 24.40 32.72 29.09
C GLU A 209 24.04 31.51 28.23
N ALA A 210 24.56 30.32 28.58
CA ALA A 210 24.22 29.08 27.89
C ALA A 210 22.73 28.73 28.02
N LEU A 211 22.12 28.98 29.18
CA LEU A 211 20.66 28.82 29.37
C LEU A 211 19.86 29.80 28.51
N VAL A 212 20.24 31.08 28.47
CA VAL A 212 19.55 32.06 27.60
C VAL A 212 19.68 31.67 26.12
N ARG A 213 20.84 31.14 25.71
CA ARG A 213 21.04 30.62 24.36
C ARG A 213 20.17 29.39 24.09
N LEU A 214 20.09 28.45 25.04
CA LEU A 214 19.21 27.28 24.96
C LEU A 214 17.74 27.70 24.79
N GLU A 215 17.28 28.66 25.59
CA GLU A 215 15.93 29.23 25.50
C GLU A 215 15.68 29.89 24.13
N SER A 216 16.65 30.64 23.62
CA SER A 216 16.55 31.27 22.28
C SER A 216 16.44 30.25 21.13
N ARG A 217 16.95 29.02 21.33
CA ARG A 217 16.92 27.91 20.37
C ARG A 217 15.92 26.82 20.76
N LYS A 218 14.94 27.14 21.61
CA LYS A 218 13.96 26.15 22.10
C LYS A 218 13.24 25.41 20.98
N ALA A 219 12.84 26.11 19.91
CA ALA A 219 12.14 25.49 18.79
C ALA A 219 13.01 24.46 18.04
N GLU A 220 14.30 24.73 17.90
CA GLU A 220 15.27 23.80 17.31
C GLU A 220 15.48 22.59 18.21
N LEU A 221 15.62 22.81 19.53
CA LEU A 221 15.68 21.75 20.52
C LEU A 221 14.43 20.85 20.45
N THR A 222 13.24 21.44 20.44
CA THR A 222 11.98 20.68 20.33
C THR A 222 11.91 19.86 19.04
N SER A 223 12.41 20.39 17.92
CA SER A 223 12.49 19.64 16.67
C SER A 223 13.41 18.42 16.79
N HIS A 224 14.61 18.59 17.35
CA HIS A 224 15.55 17.49 17.55
C HIS A 224 15.05 16.46 18.55
N LEU A 225 14.38 16.89 19.62
CA LEU A 225 13.74 15.98 20.57
C LEU A 225 12.67 15.12 19.89
N ARG A 226 11.84 15.71 19.02
CA ARG A 226 10.84 14.95 18.27
C ARG A 226 11.48 13.99 17.28
N GLU A 227 12.51 14.42 16.57
CA GLU A 227 13.26 13.57 15.64
C GLU A 227 13.88 12.37 16.34
N PHE A 228 14.53 12.59 17.49
CA PHE A 228 15.03 11.51 18.35
C PHE A 228 13.92 10.55 18.73
N LEU A 229 12.77 11.05 19.19
CA LEU A 229 11.64 10.19 19.58
C LEU A 229 11.00 9.44 18.40
N LEU A 230 11.27 9.78 17.13
CA LEU A 230 10.75 9.01 16.00
C LEU A 230 11.52 7.70 15.77
N ILE A 231 12.81 7.66 16.09
CA ILE A 231 13.72 6.56 15.72
C ILE A 231 14.44 5.97 16.93
N GLY A 232 14.81 6.82 17.88
CA GLY A 232 15.55 6.48 19.10
C GLY A 232 14.70 5.79 20.16
N ARG A 233 15.39 5.19 21.12
CA ARG A 233 14.83 4.47 22.26
C ARG A 233 14.98 5.30 23.51
N GLU A 234 13.87 5.85 23.98
CA GLU A 234 13.86 6.72 25.16
C GLU A 234 14.20 6.00 26.48
N GLN A 235 14.20 4.65 26.48
CA GLN A 235 14.55 3.82 27.64
C GLN A 235 16.01 3.35 27.63
N ASP A 236 16.76 3.66 26.57
CA ASP A 236 18.16 3.24 26.39
C ASP A 236 19.10 4.40 26.77
N GLU A 237 19.80 4.26 27.90
CA GLU A 237 20.69 5.31 28.42
C GLU A 237 21.84 5.63 27.45
N ASP A 238 22.31 4.64 26.68
CA ASP A 238 23.38 4.82 25.70
C ASP A 238 22.88 5.65 24.51
N ASP A 239 21.65 5.41 24.05
CA ASP A 239 21.03 6.12 22.94
C ASP A 239 20.70 7.58 23.31
N VAL A 240 20.19 7.80 24.53
CA VAL A 240 19.97 9.15 25.08
C VAL A 240 21.30 9.90 25.23
N SER A 241 22.35 9.24 25.68
CA SER A 241 23.69 9.84 25.80
C SER A 241 24.26 10.24 24.44
N ALA A 242 24.11 9.38 23.42
CA ALA A 242 24.53 9.68 22.05
C ALA A 242 23.77 10.87 21.47
N PHE A 243 22.45 10.94 21.70
CA PHE A 243 21.63 12.09 21.29
C PHE A 243 22.08 13.40 21.95
N ILE A 244 22.36 13.38 23.26
CA ILE A 244 22.85 14.57 23.97
C ILE A 244 24.22 15.01 23.42
N GLU A 245 25.12 14.07 23.09
CA GLU A 245 26.40 14.38 22.47
C GLU A 245 26.22 15.08 21.11
N ASP A 246 25.28 14.62 20.29
CA ASP A 246 24.96 15.25 19.01
C ASP A 246 24.40 16.67 19.17
N LEU A 247 23.57 16.93 20.19
CA LEU A 247 23.18 18.30 20.55
C LEU A 247 24.40 19.15 20.98
N GLY A 248 25.40 18.54 21.60
CA GLY A 248 26.68 19.17 21.87
C GLY A 248 27.38 19.67 20.60
N ARG A 249 27.44 18.82 19.57
CA ARG A 249 28.02 19.16 18.25
C ARG A 249 27.25 20.28 17.55
N LEU A 250 25.94 20.36 17.78
CA LEU A 250 25.07 21.44 17.30
C LEU A 250 25.16 22.73 18.13
N GLY A 251 26.02 22.76 19.16
CA GLY A 251 26.34 23.96 19.93
C GLY A 251 25.27 24.34 20.96
N PHE A 252 24.56 23.36 21.53
CA PHE A 252 23.60 23.58 22.61
C PHE A 252 24.24 23.81 23.99
N GLY A 253 25.57 23.74 24.11
CA GLY A 253 26.28 24.10 25.35
C GLY A 253 26.19 23.04 26.45
N ILE A 254 26.20 21.75 26.07
CA ILE A 254 26.11 20.60 26.99
C ILE A 254 27.30 20.47 27.97
N GLU A 255 28.31 21.32 27.84
CA GLU A 255 29.44 21.45 28.76
C GLU A 255 28.95 21.81 30.18
N HIS A 256 27.90 22.64 30.29
CA HIS A 256 27.32 23.03 31.56
C HIS A 256 26.27 22.01 32.03
N GLU A 257 26.42 21.51 33.25
CA GLU A 257 25.51 20.54 33.85
C GLU A 257 24.06 21.02 33.91
N VAL A 258 23.85 22.31 34.17
CA VAL A 258 22.51 22.92 34.23
C VAL A 258 21.80 22.85 32.88
N VAL A 259 22.53 22.98 31.78
CA VAL A 259 21.99 22.89 30.42
C VAL A 259 21.62 21.44 30.09
N ARG A 260 22.46 20.47 30.46
CA ARG A 260 22.14 19.03 30.31
C ARG A 260 20.88 18.65 31.09
N GLY A 261 20.78 19.09 32.35
CA GLY A 261 19.59 18.88 33.17
C GLY A 261 18.35 19.46 32.51
N LYS A 262 18.42 20.68 31.99
CA LYS A 262 17.29 21.33 31.31
C LYS A 262 16.87 20.59 30.03
N ILE A 263 17.82 20.09 29.23
CA ILE A 263 17.53 19.29 28.03
C ILE A 263 16.84 17.97 28.41
N LEU A 264 17.30 17.30 29.46
CA LEU A 264 16.69 16.07 29.96
C LEU A 264 15.26 16.30 30.46
N ASP A 265 15.02 17.41 31.17
CA ASP A 265 13.67 17.78 31.61
C ASP A 265 12.73 18.01 30.42
N GLU A 266 13.19 18.72 29.38
CA GLU A 266 12.39 18.96 28.17
C GLU A 266 12.17 17.64 27.38
N LEU A 267 13.14 16.72 27.35
CA LEU A 267 12.98 15.39 26.77
C LEU A 267 11.89 14.60 27.50
N GLN A 268 11.90 14.58 28.84
CA GLN A 268 10.87 13.90 29.63
C GLN A 268 9.48 14.50 29.39
N GLN A 269 9.37 15.83 29.33
CA GLN A 269 8.11 16.50 28.98
C GLN A 269 7.64 16.11 27.58
N MET A 270 8.56 15.99 26.62
CA MET A 270 8.24 15.62 25.24
C MET A 270 7.83 14.15 25.09
N ILE A 271 8.41 13.24 25.87
CA ILE A 271 7.97 11.84 25.96
C ILE A 271 6.52 11.80 26.44
N GLN A 272 6.19 12.52 27.52
CA GLN A 272 4.83 12.56 28.05
C GLN A 272 3.84 13.16 27.05
N LEU A 273 4.22 14.24 26.37
CA LEU A 273 3.40 14.89 25.36
C LEU A 273 3.14 13.95 24.17
N LYS A 274 4.18 13.28 23.66
CA LYS A 274 4.05 12.30 22.58
C LYS A 274 3.14 11.13 22.97
N GLN A 275 3.26 10.60 24.19
CA GLN A 275 2.35 9.55 24.68
C GLN A 275 0.89 10.01 24.71
N GLN A 276 0.63 11.25 25.12
CA GLN A 276 -0.70 11.85 25.06
C GLN A 276 -1.20 11.96 23.61
N GLU A 277 -0.37 12.46 22.70
CA GLU A 277 -0.67 12.55 21.26
C GLU A 277 -1.01 11.18 20.66
N ASP A 278 -0.19 10.16 20.91
CA ASP A 278 -0.39 8.80 20.40
C ASP A 278 -1.65 8.14 20.98
N SER A 279 -1.92 8.34 22.29
CA SER A 279 -3.15 7.84 22.90
C SER A 279 -4.39 8.49 22.27
N ALA A 280 -4.35 9.81 22.02
CA ALA A 280 -5.43 10.59 21.44
C ALA A 280 -5.72 10.23 19.97
N ARG A 281 -4.76 9.68 19.24
CA ARG A 281 -4.97 9.19 17.86
C ARG A 281 -5.91 7.98 17.80
N SER A 282 -5.89 7.15 18.84
CA SER A 282 -6.61 5.87 18.88
C SER A 282 -7.99 5.95 19.54
N THR A 283 -8.27 7.03 20.27
CA THR A 283 -9.49 7.22 21.03
C THR A 283 -10.54 8.03 20.25
N LEU A 284 -11.80 7.84 20.62
CA LEU A 284 -12.89 8.70 20.15
C LEU A 284 -12.73 10.09 20.79
N PRO A 285 -13.18 11.17 20.11
CA PRO A 285 -13.09 12.53 20.67
C PRO A 285 -13.76 12.58 22.04
N GLY A 286 -13.03 13.01 23.06
CA GLY A 286 -13.49 13.08 24.45
C GLY A 286 -14.38 14.28 24.72
N SER A 287 -14.36 15.30 23.86
CA SER A 287 -15.19 16.50 23.99
C SER A 287 -15.75 16.99 22.65
N TRP A 288 -16.80 17.83 22.72
CA TRP A 288 -17.33 18.51 21.53
C TRP A 288 -16.30 19.46 20.89
N ARG A 289 -15.49 20.15 21.72
CA ARG A 289 -14.38 21.01 21.26
C ARG A 289 -13.40 20.20 20.43
N GLU A 290 -12.96 19.05 20.93
CA GLU A 290 -12.04 18.15 20.24
C GLU A 290 -12.63 17.58 18.94
N LYS A 291 -13.90 17.16 18.97
CA LYS A 291 -14.61 16.69 17.78
C LYS A 291 -14.68 17.77 16.69
N GLN A 292 -14.93 19.03 17.07
CA GLN A 292 -15.00 20.14 16.14
C GLN A 292 -13.62 20.49 15.59
N ALA A 293 -12.59 20.52 16.44
CA ALA A 293 -11.20 20.74 16.03
C ALA A 293 -10.71 19.65 15.05
N LEU A 294 -11.08 18.39 15.27
CA LEU A 294 -10.76 17.30 14.35
C LEU A 294 -11.43 17.48 12.99
N ARG A 295 -12.69 17.92 12.94
CA ARG A 295 -13.35 18.24 11.67
C ARG A 295 -12.63 19.36 10.93
N GLN A 296 -12.30 20.44 11.64
CA GLN A 296 -11.56 21.56 11.08
C GLN A 296 -10.20 21.12 10.53
N LEU A 297 -9.49 20.22 11.21
CA LEU A 297 -8.25 19.63 10.72
C LEU A 297 -8.45 18.82 9.44
N GLU A 298 -9.48 17.98 9.36
CA GLU A 298 -9.78 17.20 8.15
C GLU A 298 -10.12 18.11 6.96
N ASP A 299 -10.89 19.18 7.21
CA ASP A 299 -11.26 20.18 6.20
C ASP A 299 -10.04 21.00 5.73
N ALA A 300 -9.12 21.32 6.65
CA ALA A 300 -7.90 22.07 6.39
C ALA A 300 -6.76 21.23 5.79
N ARG A 301 -6.80 19.90 5.92
CA ARG A 301 -5.69 18.99 5.55
C ARG A 301 -5.15 19.21 4.14
N PRO A 302 -5.97 19.31 3.07
CA PRO A 302 -5.44 19.46 1.71
C PRO A 302 -4.58 20.72 1.57
N ASN A 303 -5.07 21.86 2.08
CA ASN A 303 -4.36 23.13 2.06
C ASN A 303 -3.09 23.09 2.92
N LEU A 304 -3.12 22.40 4.06
CA LEU A 304 -1.94 22.21 4.90
C LEU A 304 -0.86 21.39 4.19
N LEU A 305 -1.24 20.34 3.44
CA LEU A 305 -0.28 19.56 2.65
C LEU A 305 0.37 20.39 1.55
N ASP A 306 -0.42 21.19 0.81
CA ASP A 306 0.11 22.09 -0.23
C ASP A 306 1.11 23.10 0.38
N ARG A 307 0.75 23.72 1.51
CA ARG A 307 1.63 24.63 2.25
C ARG A 307 2.89 23.94 2.79
N LEU A 308 2.77 22.70 3.25
CA LEU A 308 3.89 21.92 3.75
C LEU A 308 4.93 21.70 2.65
N ASP A 309 4.48 21.37 1.44
CA ASP A 309 5.38 21.20 0.30
C ASP A 309 6.12 22.49 -0.05
N GLU A 310 5.42 23.64 -0.07
CA GLU A 310 6.03 24.96 -0.27
C GLU A 310 7.04 25.30 0.84
N ILE A 311 6.71 25.01 2.11
CA ILE A 311 7.58 25.26 3.26
C ILE A 311 8.86 24.43 3.15
N LEU A 312 8.74 23.14 2.84
CA LEU A 312 9.88 22.23 2.73
C LEU A 312 10.79 22.60 1.55
N GLU A 313 10.22 23.01 0.41
CA GLU A 313 11.00 23.51 -0.73
C GLU A 313 11.75 24.80 -0.39
N ARG A 314 11.07 25.75 0.27
CA ARG A 314 11.66 27.04 0.64
C ARG A 314 12.81 26.89 1.65
N ARG A 315 12.69 25.97 2.61
CA ARG A 315 13.65 25.77 3.71
C ARG A 315 14.83 24.88 3.35
N GLY A 316 14.76 24.12 2.25
CA GLY A 316 15.93 23.50 1.61
C GLY A 316 16.76 22.58 2.52
N GLY A 317 16.14 21.91 3.48
CA GLY A 317 16.80 21.00 4.43
C GLY A 317 16.83 21.46 5.89
N GLU A 318 16.42 22.70 6.19
CA GLU A 318 16.25 23.17 7.58
C GLU A 318 14.95 22.62 8.20
N ILE A 319 14.96 21.37 8.68
CA ILE A 319 13.78 20.68 9.20
C ILE A 319 13.19 21.38 10.43
N ALA A 320 14.02 21.88 11.34
CA ALA A 320 13.56 22.60 12.53
C ALA A 320 12.77 23.87 12.16
N SER A 321 13.34 24.71 11.29
CA SER A 321 12.68 25.92 10.78
C SER A 321 11.40 25.59 10.01
N ALA A 322 11.42 24.54 9.19
CA ALA A 322 10.26 24.08 8.43
C ALA A 322 9.12 23.60 9.35
N ARG A 323 9.44 22.91 10.45
CA ARG A 323 8.44 22.45 11.42
C ARG A 323 7.73 23.63 12.09
N VAL A 324 8.49 24.63 12.50
CA VAL A 324 7.94 25.86 13.11
C VAL A 324 7.03 26.61 12.13
N ASP A 325 7.47 26.77 10.88
CA ASP A 325 6.65 27.39 9.83
C ASP A 325 5.35 26.60 9.60
N PHE A 326 5.41 25.27 9.68
CA PHE A 326 4.23 24.41 9.51
C PHE A 326 3.28 24.46 10.69
N GLU A 327 3.79 24.54 11.93
CA GLU A 327 2.99 24.81 13.13
C GLU A 327 2.28 26.16 13.02
N ASN A 328 2.97 27.20 12.58
CA ASN A 328 2.37 28.52 12.34
C ASN A 328 1.30 28.47 11.24
N ALA A 329 1.53 27.72 10.17
CA ALA A 329 0.52 27.51 9.13
C ALA A 329 -0.73 26.78 9.65
N ALA A 330 -0.58 25.84 10.59
CA ALA A 330 -1.70 25.18 11.25
C ALA A 330 -2.48 26.17 12.15
N LEU A 331 -1.77 27.01 12.91
CA LEU A 331 -2.37 28.06 13.74
C LEU A 331 -3.12 29.10 12.89
N ASP A 332 -2.59 29.50 11.74
CA ASP A 332 -3.22 30.46 10.81
C ASP A 332 -4.56 29.95 10.25
N VAL A 333 -4.72 28.64 10.11
CA VAL A 333 -5.98 27.99 9.69
C VAL A 333 -6.93 27.77 10.89
N GLY A 334 -6.53 28.24 12.07
CA GLY A 334 -7.32 28.20 13.30
C GLY A 334 -7.33 26.84 13.99
N LEU A 335 -6.32 26.00 13.75
CA LEU A 335 -6.18 24.74 14.47
C LEU A 335 -5.65 24.97 15.89
N ASP A 336 -6.20 24.20 16.82
CA ASP A 336 -5.87 24.27 18.23
C ASP A 336 -4.78 23.23 18.57
N LEU A 337 -3.52 23.65 18.51
CA LEU A 337 -2.37 22.79 18.81
C LEU A 337 -2.21 22.47 20.31
N GLU A 338 -3.01 23.08 21.21
CA GLU A 338 -3.02 22.69 22.62
C GLU A 338 -3.69 21.31 22.82
N LEU A 339 -4.54 20.90 21.86
CA LEU A 339 -5.17 19.59 21.87
C LEU A 339 -4.21 18.53 21.32
N ALA A 340 -3.81 17.58 22.16
CA ALA A 340 -2.92 16.47 21.79
C ALA A 340 -3.40 15.71 20.53
N ALA A 341 -4.72 15.54 20.37
CA ALA A 341 -5.32 14.90 19.18
C ALA A 341 -5.05 15.65 17.87
N ILE A 342 -4.92 16.98 17.93
CA ILE A 342 -4.65 17.84 16.77
C ILE A 342 -3.13 17.96 16.57
N SER A 343 -2.40 18.33 17.63
CA SER A 343 -0.93 18.44 17.62
C SER A 343 -0.27 17.19 17.04
N GLY A 344 -0.60 16.01 17.57
CA GLY A 344 -0.03 14.75 17.09
C GLY A 344 -0.35 14.41 15.64
N ARG A 345 -1.51 14.86 15.11
CA ARG A 345 -1.86 14.67 13.70
C ARG A 345 -1.14 15.66 12.80
N VAL A 346 -0.97 16.91 13.23
CA VAL A 346 -0.20 17.92 12.49
C VAL A 346 1.26 17.47 12.41
N HIS A 347 1.88 17.08 13.53
CA HIS A 347 3.26 16.56 13.50
C HIS A 347 3.38 15.27 12.69
N GLY A 348 2.42 14.35 12.83
CA GLY A 348 2.40 13.14 12.01
C GLY A 348 2.31 13.41 10.50
N LEU A 349 1.61 14.47 10.06
CA LEU A 349 1.58 14.87 8.66
C LEU A 349 2.95 15.40 8.19
N PHE A 350 3.59 16.23 9.02
CA PHE A 350 4.93 16.74 8.74
C PHE A 350 5.96 15.61 8.62
N ASP A 351 6.01 14.72 9.61
CA ASP A 351 7.00 13.64 9.69
C ASP A 351 6.83 12.64 8.54
N LEU A 352 5.58 12.33 8.18
CA LEU A 352 5.28 11.47 7.03
C LEU A 352 5.80 12.10 5.72
N GLN A 353 5.55 13.39 5.50
CA GLN A 353 5.99 14.06 4.27
C GLN A 353 7.52 14.14 4.17
N VAL A 354 8.20 14.43 5.29
CA VAL A 354 9.67 14.41 5.33
C VAL A 354 10.21 13.01 5.02
N SER A 355 9.62 11.97 5.61
CA SER A 355 10.01 10.58 5.34
C SER A 355 9.75 10.16 3.88
N LEU A 356 8.61 10.54 3.31
CA LEU A 356 8.29 10.28 1.90
C LEU A 356 9.29 10.96 0.97
N ARG A 357 9.59 12.24 1.19
CA ARG A 357 10.57 12.98 0.38
C ARG A 357 11.98 12.39 0.51
N ALA A 358 12.37 11.94 1.70
CA ALA A 358 13.64 11.22 1.88
C ALA A 358 13.65 9.93 1.05
N SER A 359 12.55 9.17 1.06
CA SER A 359 12.44 7.95 0.23
C SER A 359 12.38 8.23 -1.27
N ASP A 360 11.74 9.32 -1.69
CA ASP A 360 11.67 9.72 -3.11
C ASP A 360 13.04 10.20 -3.61
N ALA A 361 13.80 10.91 -2.78
CA ALA A 361 15.19 11.28 -3.08
C ALA A 361 16.12 10.03 -3.21
N GLU A 362 15.77 8.93 -2.55
CA GLU A 362 16.45 7.65 -2.69
C GLU A 362 16.05 6.88 -3.98
N ILE A 363 14.90 7.17 -4.60
CA ILE A 363 14.47 6.55 -5.87
C ILE A 363 15.14 7.26 -7.06
N ASP A 364 16.29 6.72 -7.47
CA ASP A 364 17.04 7.09 -8.68
C ASP A 364 16.11 7.35 -9.90
N PRO A 365 16.27 8.45 -10.66
CA PRO A 365 15.46 8.77 -11.85
C PRO A 365 15.40 7.65 -12.90
N VAL A 366 16.47 6.84 -13.03
CA VAL A 366 16.46 5.65 -13.91
C VAL A 366 15.47 4.60 -13.40
N THR A 367 15.41 4.40 -12.09
CA THR A 367 14.49 3.46 -11.44
C THR A 367 13.03 3.93 -11.56
N ALA A 368 12.77 5.23 -11.36
CA ALA A 368 11.45 5.82 -11.56
C ALA A 368 10.94 5.65 -13.00
N ARG A 369 11.80 5.93 -14.00
CA ARG A 369 11.48 5.74 -15.42
C ARG A 369 11.13 4.29 -15.75
N ARG A 370 11.95 3.33 -15.29
CA ARG A 370 11.68 1.89 -15.47
C ARG A 370 10.38 1.47 -14.80
N HIS A 371 10.09 1.97 -13.61
CA HIS A 371 8.84 1.68 -12.89
C HIS A 371 7.59 2.13 -13.67
N ARG A 372 7.61 3.32 -14.27
CA ARG A 372 6.50 3.83 -15.11
C ARG A 372 6.29 2.99 -16.38
N ALA A 373 7.38 2.53 -16.99
CA ALA A 373 7.31 1.59 -18.11
C ALA A 373 6.71 0.24 -17.68
N MET A 374 7.12 -0.28 -16.51
CA MET A 374 6.58 -1.53 -15.94
C MET A 374 5.08 -1.45 -15.63
N GLU A 375 4.62 -0.33 -15.09
CA GLU A 375 3.19 -0.10 -14.81
C GLU A 375 2.34 -0.19 -16.09
N THR A 376 2.90 0.27 -17.21
CA THR A 376 2.24 0.23 -18.51
C THR A 376 2.27 -1.17 -19.13
N LEU A 377 3.36 -1.93 -18.93
CA LEU A 377 3.43 -3.34 -19.34
C LEU A 377 2.40 -4.20 -18.62
N TYR A 378 2.17 -3.98 -17.32
CA TYR A 378 1.23 -4.77 -16.53
C TYR A 378 -0.16 -4.14 -16.39
N ARG A 379 -0.45 -3.07 -17.13
CA ARG A 379 -1.78 -2.45 -17.12
C ARG A 379 -2.83 -3.46 -17.56
N ARG A 380 -3.82 -3.70 -16.69
CA ARG A 380 -4.87 -4.73 -16.83
C ARG A 380 -4.29 -6.13 -17.04
N SER A 381 -3.29 -6.52 -16.25
CA SER A 381 -2.68 -7.86 -16.29
C SER A 381 -3.66 -9.03 -16.05
N HIS A 382 -4.87 -8.77 -15.56
CA HIS A 382 -5.94 -9.77 -15.42
C HIS A 382 -6.65 -10.12 -16.75
N GLU A 383 -6.48 -9.30 -17.80
CA GLU A 383 -7.02 -9.54 -19.16
C GLU A 383 -6.00 -10.21 -20.10
N VAL A 384 -4.83 -10.61 -19.56
CA VAL A 384 -3.70 -11.12 -20.33
C VAL A 384 -3.57 -12.63 -20.13
N SER A 385 -3.37 -13.36 -21.22
CA SER A 385 -3.13 -14.81 -21.21
C SER A 385 -1.85 -15.17 -20.45
N GLU A 386 -1.79 -16.41 -19.91
CA GLU A 386 -0.61 -16.91 -19.19
C GLU A 386 0.66 -16.89 -20.06
N GLU A 387 0.52 -17.17 -21.36
CA GLU A 387 1.61 -17.12 -22.34
C GLU A 387 2.13 -15.69 -22.55
N ALA A 388 1.24 -14.71 -22.67
CA ALA A 388 1.60 -13.31 -22.80
C ALA A 388 2.21 -12.74 -21.50
N MET A 389 1.72 -13.15 -20.32
CA MET A 389 2.31 -12.79 -19.03
C MET A 389 3.73 -13.37 -18.88
N ALA A 390 3.98 -14.59 -19.35
CA ALA A 390 5.31 -15.17 -19.35
C ALA A 390 6.29 -14.39 -20.26
N GLN A 391 5.82 -13.83 -21.37
CA GLN A 391 6.62 -12.97 -22.25
C GLN A 391 6.88 -11.59 -21.61
N LEU A 392 5.88 -10.97 -20.99
CA LEU A 392 6.04 -9.71 -20.26
C LEU A 392 7.04 -9.84 -19.09
N GLY A 393 7.02 -10.98 -18.37
CA GLY A 393 8.00 -11.27 -17.32
C GLY A 393 9.46 -11.38 -17.83
N LYS A 394 9.68 -11.77 -19.10
CA LYS A 394 11.02 -11.74 -19.71
C LYS A 394 11.50 -10.30 -19.95
N ILE A 395 10.59 -9.40 -20.31
CA ILE A 395 10.91 -7.97 -20.48
C ILE A 395 11.18 -7.32 -19.13
N GLU A 396 10.43 -7.68 -18.09
CA GLU A 396 10.68 -7.22 -16.71
C GLU A 396 12.09 -7.58 -16.24
N THR A 397 12.48 -8.85 -16.38
CA THR A 397 13.81 -9.33 -15.98
C THR A 397 14.94 -8.71 -16.80
N GLN A 398 14.65 -8.20 -18.00
CA GLN A 398 15.63 -7.58 -18.91
C GLN A 398 15.31 -6.11 -19.22
N MET A 399 14.68 -5.40 -18.28
CA MET A 399 14.20 -4.02 -18.49
C MET A 399 15.33 -3.06 -18.92
N GLU A 400 16.51 -3.18 -18.32
CA GLU A 400 17.67 -2.38 -18.72
C GLU A 400 18.10 -2.63 -20.18
N ALA A 401 18.02 -3.87 -20.64
CA ALA A 401 18.37 -4.20 -22.03
C ALA A 401 17.30 -3.67 -22.99
N PHE A 402 16.02 -3.72 -22.60
CA PHE A 402 14.91 -3.16 -23.36
C PHE A 402 15.04 -1.64 -23.49
N GLU A 403 15.30 -0.94 -22.38
CA GLU A 403 15.55 0.51 -22.36
C GLU A 403 16.69 0.93 -23.29
N ARG A 404 17.83 0.24 -23.25
CA ARG A 404 18.96 0.51 -24.16
C ARG A 404 18.60 0.37 -25.63
N VAL A 405 17.72 -0.58 -25.97
CA VAL A 405 17.25 -0.76 -27.35
C VAL A 405 16.35 0.40 -27.76
N VAL A 406 15.40 0.79 -26.90
CA VAL A 406 14.52 1.94 -27.13
C VAL A 406 15.35 3.21 -27.32
N GLU A 407 16.30 3.47 -26.41
CA GLU A 407 17.22 4.60 -26.52
C GLU A 407 17.99 4.61 -27.84
N THR A 408 18.54 3.46 -28.23
CA THR A 408 19.33 3.34 -29.48
C THR A 408 18.46 3.62 -30.72
N ILE A 409 17.21 3.16 -30.73
CA ILE A 409 16.29 3.37 -31.84
C ILE A 409 15.92 4.84 -31.93
N VAL A 410 15.44 5.43 -30.82
CA VAL A 410 14.94 6.80 -30.79
C VAL A 410 16.05 7.82 -31.02
N ARG A 411 17.26 7.56 -30.49
CA ARG A 411 18.43 8.40 -30.74
C ARG A 411 18.87 8.38 -32.20
N ARG A 412 18.68 7.25 -32.89
CA ARG A 412 19.01 7.11 -34.32
C ARG A 412 17.97 7.77 -35.22
N SER A 413 16.72 7.86 -34.78
CA SER A 413 15.61 8.53 -35.48
C SER A 413 15.41 9.99 -35.04
N GLU A 414 16.40 10.60 -34.37
CA GLU A 414 16.35 12.01 -33.94
C GLU A 414 15.12 12.39 -33.10
N GLY A 415 14.60 11.46 -32.30
CA GLY A 415 13.40 11.71 -31.47
C GLY A 415 12.07 11.41 -32.16
N GLU A 416 12.08 10.79 -33.35
CA GLU A 416 10.86 10.22 -33.93
C GLU A 416 10.60 8.82 -33.32
N PHE A 417 9.36 8.54 -32.90
CA PHE A 417 8.93 7.22 -32.42
C PHE A 417 7.57 6.86 -33.03
N GLY A 418 7.57 6.60 -34.33
CA GLY A 418 6.39 6.30 -35.13
C GLY A 418 6.31 4.84 -35.59
N PRO A 419 5.46 4.54 -36.59
CA PRO A 419 5.27 3.18 -37.10
C PRO A 419 6.54 2.50 -37.60
N THR A 420 7.50 3.25 -38.14
CA THR A 420 8.79 2.74 -38.62
C THR A 420 9.65 2.26 -37.46
N GLU A 421 9.75 3.05 -36.40
CA GLU A 421 10.53 2.76 -35.20
C GLU A 421 9.87 1.63 -34.39
N HIS A 422 8.53 1.59 -34.35
CA HIS A 422 7.79 0.47 -33.80
C HIS A 422 8.13 -0.84 -34.52
N ALA A 423 8.19 -0.85 -35.84
CA ALA A 423 8.56 -2.03 -36.62
C ALA A 423 10.02 -2.45 -36.39
N LEU A 424 10.94 -1.49 -36.27
CA LEU A 424 12.34 -1.74 -35.94
C LEU A 424 12.51 -2.33 -34.53
N LEU A 425 11.78 -1.81 -33.55
CA LEU A 425 11.77 -2.33 -32.19
C LEU A 425 11.28 -3.78 -32.20
N VAL A 426 10.10 -4.06 -32.77
CA VAL A 426 9.53 -5.41 -32.88
C VAL A 426 10.52 -6.39 -33.52
N ARG A 427 11.12 -6.04 -34.66
CA ARG A 427 12.10 -6.89 -35.35
C ARG A 427 13.36 -7.15 -34.52
N PHE A 428 13.80 -6.17 -33.74
CA PHE A 428 14.94 -6.32 -32.84
C PHE A 428 14.64 -7.28 -31.68
N LEU A 429 13.43 -7.18 -31.11
CA LEU A 429 12.98 -8.06 -30.03
C LEU A 429 12.80 -9.50 -30.52
N GLU A 430 12.24 -9.71 -31.71
CA GLU A 430 12.15 -11.03 -32.36
C GLU A 430 13.54 -11.68 -32.52
N ARG A 431 14.51 -10.92 -33.01
CA ARG A 431 15.90 -11.41 -33.19
C ARG A 431 16.56 -11.79 -31.85
N ARG A 432 16.11 -11.22 -30.74
CA ARG A 432 16.57 -11.52 -29.38
C ARG A 432 15.84 -12.72 -28.75
N GLY A 433 14.91 -13.34 -29.49
CA GLY A 433 14.14 -14.51 -29.05
C GLY A 433 12.90 -14.16 -28.25
N TRP A 434 12.40 -12.93 -28.34
CA TRP A 434 11.12 -12.53 -27.74
C TRP A 434 10.00 -12.69 -28.76
N ASP A 435 8.77 -12.86 -28.29
CA ASP A 435 7.58 -12.94 -29.14
C ASP A 435 6.69 -11.69 -29.00
N PRO A 436 7.09 -10.55 -29.61
CA PRO A 436 6.35 -9.31 -29.53
C PRO A 436 5.08 -9.29 -30.39
N ASN A 437 4.82 -10.31 -31.22
CA ASN A 437 3.70 -10.32 -32.16
C ASN A 437 2.39 -10.79 -31.56
N GLN A 438 2.40 -11.26 -30.32
CA GLN A 438 1.18 -11.57 -29.61
C GLN A 438 0.31 -10.30 -29.49
N PRO A 439 -1.01 -10.40 -29.79
CA PRO A 439 -1.90 -9.23 -29.85
C PRO A 439 -2.01 -8.49 -28.52
N GLU A 440 -1.77 -9.19 -27.40
CA GLU A 440 -1.79 -8.63 -26.05
C GLU A 440 -0.45 -7.98 -25.67
N VAL A 441 0.67 -8.49 -26.18
CA VAL A 441 2.03 -8.08 -25.79
C VAL A 441 2.49 -6.88 -26.62
N ARG A 442 2.21 -6.87 -27.93
CA ARG A 442 2.67 -5.84 -28.86
C ARG A 442 2.28 -4.42 -28.45
N PRO A 443 0.99 -4.13 -28.15
CA PRO A 443 0.58 -2.76 -27.84
C PRO A 443 1.17 -2.27 -26.50
N ARG A 444 1.35 -3.18 -25.54
CA ARG A 444 1.96 -2.90 -24.23
C ARG A 444 3.44 -2.60 -24.33
N LEU A 445 4.15 -3.36 -25.14
CA LEU A 445 5.56 -3.13 -25.47
C LEU A 445 5.78 -1.74 -26.09
N LEU A 446 4.96 -1.37 -27.08
CA LEU A 446 5.08 -0.08 -27.76
C LEU A 446 4.75 1.09 -26.82
N ALA A 447 3.70 0.98 -26.00
CA ALA A 447 3.35 1.99 -25.01
C ALA A 447 4.45 2.16 -23.95
N ALA A 448 5.01 1.05 -23.44
CA ALA A 448 6.11 1.09 -22.47
C ALA A 448 7.39 1.68 -23.08
N ALA A 449 7.71 1.37 -24.33
CA ALA A 449 8.83 1.99 -25.05
C ALA A 449 8.62 3.49 -25.26
N GLY A 450 7.40 3.93 -25.57
CA GLY A 450 7.07 5.35 -25.67
C GLY A 450 7.27 6.10 -24.34
N ILE A 451 6.87 5.50 -23.22
CA ILE A 451 7.11 6.08 -21.89
C ILE A 451 8.61 6.18 -21.60
N LEU A 452 9.39 5.13 -21.87
CA LEU A 452 10.85 5.18 -21.72
C LEU A 452 11.46 6.31 -22.57
N ALA A 453 11.01 6.46 -23.82
CA ALA A 453 11.49 7.49 -24.73
C ALA A 453 11.10 8.92 -24.26
N SER A 454 9.90 9.10 -23.72
CA SER A 454 9.43 10.40 -23.20
C SER A 454 10.20 10.80 -21.94
N GLU A 455 10.36 9.87 -21.00
CA GLU A 455 11.09 10.07 -19.74
C GLU A 455 12.60 10.25 -19.93
N MET A 456 13.16 9.78 -21.05
CA MET A 456 14.54 10.08 -21.46
C MET A 456 14.66 11.45 -22.17
N GLY A 457 13.54 12.14 -22.43
CA GLY A 457 13.47 13.45 -23.06
C GLY A 457 13.56 13.44 -24.59
N TYR A 458 13.37 12.27 -25.23
CA TYR A 458 13.49 12.16 -26.69
C TYR A 458 12.16 12.40 -27.42
N ILE A 459 11.01 12.14 -26.80
CA ILE A 459 9.68 12.35 -27.40
C ILE A 459 8.77 13.15 -26.45
N ALA A 460 7.71 13.77 -26.97
CA ALA A 460 6.72 14.44 -26.14
C ALA A 460 5.62 13.46 -25.69
N ASP A 461 4.97 13.73 -24.55
CA ASP A 461 3.93 12.85 -23.98
C ASP A 461 2.75 12.55 -24.93
N LYS A 462 2.45 13.48 -25.83
CA LYS A 462 1.41 13.33 -26.87
C LYS A 462 1.74 12.28 -27.93
N ASP A 463 3.02 11.95 -28.09
CA ASP A 463 3.54 11.04 -29.11
C ASP A 463 3.71 9.61 -28.54
N ILE A 464 3.36 9.40 -27.26
CA ILE A 464 3.36 8.07 -26.63
C ILE A 464 2.25 7.22 -27.24
N PRO A 465 2.56 5.99 -27.73
CA PRO A 465 1.54 5.08 -28.24
C PRO A 465 0.54 4.70 -27.16
N SER A 466 -0.75 4.93 -27.42
CA SER A 466 -1.82 4.57 -26.49
C SER A 466 -2.10 3.07 -26.51
N LEU A 467 -2.34 2.48 -25.34
CA LEU A 467 -2.89 1.14 -25.25
C LEU A 467 -4.31 1.10 -25.85
N PRO A 468 -4.71 0.03 -26.55
CA PRO A 468 -6.08 -0.16 -26.99
C PRO A 468 -7.00 -0.15 -25.77
N THR A 469 -7.78 0.92 -25.60
CA THR A 469 -8.92 0.92 -24.70
C THR A 469 -10.04 0.14 -25.38
N SER A 470 -10.78 -0.69 -24.64
CA SER A 470 -11.95 -1.46 -25.10
C SER A 470 -13.06 -0.62 -25.76
N ILE A 471 -12.89 0.69 -25.86
CA ILE A 471 -13.69 1.62 -26.66
C ILE A 471 -12.83 2.14 -27.82
N SER A 472 -12.54 1.27 -28.79
CA SER A 472 -12.49 1.63 -30.20
C SER A 472 -12.21 0.39 -31.04
N LEU A 473 -13.32 -0.09 -31.61
CA LEU A 473 -13.52 -1.07 -32.68
C LEU A 473 -14.47 -2.15 -32.16
N ASP A 474 -15.75 -1.78 -32.12
CA ASP A 474 -16.86 -2.70 -31.96
C ASP A 474 -16.75 -3.73 -33.11
N ALA A 475 -16.35 -4.95 -32.81
CA ALA A 475 -16.04 -5.98 -33.80
C ALA A 475 -17.25 -6.25 -34.73
N GLU A 476 -18.45 -6.04 -34.22
CA GLU A 476 -19.70 -6.10 -35.00
C GLU A 476 -19.82 -4.93 -36.00
N LYS A 477 -19.38 -3.73 -35.64
CA LYS A 477 -19.35 -2.57 -36.55
C LYS A 477 -18.24 -2.66 -37.59
N VAL A 478 -17.09 -3.26 -37.24
CA VAL A 478 -16.03 -3.52 -38.23
C VAL A 478 -16.51 -4.56 -39.24
N SER A 479 -17.19 -5.62 -38.79
CA SER A 479 -17.82 -6.58 -39.70
C SER A 479 -18.87 -5.91 -40.58
N SER A 480 -19.73 -5.05 -40.02
CA SER A 480 -20.78 -4.37 -40.81
C SER A 480 -20.23 -3.39 -41.85
N VAL A 481 -19.13 -2.70 -41.53
CA VAL A 481 -18.42 -1.84 -42.49
C VAL A 481 -17.75 -2.66 -43.58
N VAL A 482 -17.13 -3.79 -43.23
CA VAL A 482 -16.53 -4.72 -44.19
C VAL A 482 -17.59 -5.36 -45.09
N ASP A 483 -18.74 -5.73 -44.55
CA ASP A 483 -19.87 -6.28 -45.31
C ASP A 483 -20.50 -5.22 -46.21
N SER A 484 -20.64 -3.97 -45.73
CA SER A 484 -21.06 -2.84 -46.56
C SER A 484 -20.07 -2.55 -47.69
N MET A 485 -18.76 -2.62 -47.43
CA MET A 485 -17.74 -2.48 -48.48
C MET A 485 -17.77 -3.64 -49.47
N ARG A 486 -18.03 -4.88 -49.01
CA ARG A 486 -18.20 -6.04 -49.90
C ARG A 486 -19.45 -5.90 -50.77
N GLU A 487 -20.55 -5.39 -50.22
CA GLU A 487 -21.80 -5.12 -50.93
C GLU A 487 -21.61 -4.02 -51.98
N ILE A 488 -20.94 -2.91 -51.62
CA ILE A 488 -20.58 -1.84 -52.57
C ILE A 488 -19.66 -2.36 -53.69
N LEU A 489 -18.69 -3.22 -53.36
CA LEU A 489 -17.82 -3.83 -54.35
C LEU A 489 -18.61 -4.74 -55.31
N THR A 490 -19.59 -5.47 -54.81
CA THR A 490 -20.46 -6.33 -55.64
C THR A 490 -21.41 -5.51 -56.50
N ASP A 491 -21.96 -4.41 -55.98
CA ASP A 491 -22.80 -3.45 -56.73
C ASP A 491 -21.99 -2.78 -57.87
N MET A 492 -20.70 -2.51 -57.63
CA MET A 492 -19.75 -2.06 -58.65
C MET A 492 -19.27 -3.17 -59.61
N GLY A 493 -19.85 -4.37 -59.53
CA GLY A 493 -19.54 -5.50 -60.42
C GLY A 493 -18.17 -6.15 -60.17
N ARG A 494 -17.58 -5.96 -58.98
CA ARG A 494 -16.26 -6.47 -58.60
C ARG A 494 -16.40 -7.53 -57.51
N ALA A 495 -15.84 -8.72 -57.73
CA ALA A 495 -15.83 -9.74 -56.69
C ALA A 495 -14.94 -9.30 -55.51
N PRO A 496 -15.40 -9.42 -54.26
CA PRO A 496 -14.60 -9.07 -53.09
C PRO A 496 -13.38 -10.00 -52.98
N PRO A 497 -12.19 -9.48 -52.60
CA PRO A 497 -11.00 -10.30 -52.51
C PRO A 497 -11.14 -11.32 -51.37
N THR A 498 -11.03 -12.60 -51.72
CA THR A 498 -10.97 -13.72 -50.76
C THR A 498 -9.53 -13.88 -50.26
N ILE A 499 -9.34 -14.41 -49.04
CA ILE A 499 -8.01 -14.62 -48.45
C ILE A 499 -7.10 -15.45 -49.38
N GLU A 500 -7.67 -16.42 -50.11
CA GLU A 500 -6.97 -17.21 -51.13
C GLU A 500 -6.49 -16.39 -52.35
N SER A 501 -7.19 -15.30 -52.70
CA SER A 501 -6.81 -14.41 -53.82
C SER A 501 -5.65 -13.46 -53.47
N VAL A 502 -5.35 -13.30 -52.18
CA VAL A 502 -4.24 -12.46 -51.69
C VAL A 502 -2.97 -13.31 -51.49
N THR A 503 -3.12 -14.62 -51.23
CA THR A 503 -1.99 -15.53 -51.02
C THR A 503 -1.51 -16.22 -52.30
N SER A 504 -2.24 -16.10 -53.40
CA SER A 504 -1.82 -16.58 -54.73
C SER A 504 -1.14 -15.45 -55.51
N ASP A 505 -0.04 -14.94 -54.96
CA ASP A 505 0.93 -14.14 -55.73
C ASP A 505 1.80 -15.11 -56.54
N ASP A 506 1.26 -15.60 -57.66
CA ASP A 506 2.05 -16.24 -58.71
C ASP A 506 2.42 -15.16 -59.74
N GLY A 507 3.71 -14.86 -59.81
CA GLY A 507 4.25 -13.68 -60.47
C GLY A 507 3.78 -13.51 -61.91
N THR A 508 2.94 -12.50 -62.16
CA THR A 508 2.65 -12.02 -63.51
C THR A 508 2.35 -10.52 -63.55
N GLU A 509 3.39 -9.68 -63.41
CA GLU A 509 3.34 -8.23 -63.71
C GLU A 509 2.81 -7.90 -65.13
N LYS A 510 2.75 -8.89 -66.03
CA LYS A 510 2.16 -8.74 -67.37
C LYS A 510 0.62 -8.73 -67.40
N THR A 511 -0.08 -9.30 -66.42
CA THR A 511 -1.54 -9.44 -66.50
C THR A 511 -2.30 -8.22 -65.99
N GLU A 512 -1.77 -7.51 -64.99
CA GLU A 512 -2.37 -6.26 -64.50
C GLU A 512 -2.26 -5.13 -65.53
N THR A 513 -1.11 -4.99 -66.18
CA THR A 513 -0.90 -3.96 -67.21
C THR A 513 -1.81 -4.16 -68.42
N ASP A 514 -1.99 -5.39 -68.87
CA ASP A 514 -2.94 -5.71 -69.95
C ASP A 514 -4.41 -5.52 -69.52
N ARG A 515 -4.77 -5.80 -68.26
CA ARG A 515 -6.11 -5.50 -67.71
C ARG A 515 -6.40 -4.02 -67.60
N VAL A 516 -5.42 -3.22 -67.17
CA VAL A 516 -5.55 -1.75 -67.08
C VAL A 516 -5.68 -1.16 -68.48
N LYS A 517 -4.93 -1.68 -69.46
CA LYS A 517 -5.00 -1.25 -70.86
C LYS A 517 -6.35 -1.57 -71.51
N ALA A 518 -6.88 -2.78 -71.29
CA ALA A 518 -8.21 -3.15 -71.77
C ALA A 518 -9.34 -2.31 -71.15
N LYS A 519 -9.20 -1.90 -69.88
CA LYS A 519 -10.15 -0.99 -69.22
C LYS A 519 -10.06 0.44 -69.76
N LEU A 520 -8.87 0.93 -70.07
CA LEU A 520 -8.66 2.22 -70.72
C LEU A 520 -9.25 2.23 -72.14
N ASP A 521 -9.03 1.19 -72.93
CA ASP A 521 -9.60 1.06 -74.29
C ASP A 521 -11.14 0.99 -74.26
N ALA A 522 -11.72 0.32 -73.26
CA ALA A 522 -13.18 0.26 -73.07
C ALA A 522 -13.77 1.62 -72.62
N ALA A 523 -13.06 2.36 -71.76
CA ALA A 523 -13.45 3.70 -71.37
C ALA A 523 -13.37 4.69 -72.55
N ASP A 524 -12.32 4.61 -73.38
CA ASP A 524 -12.18 5.42 -74.59
C ASP A 524 -13.25 5.08 -75.64
N ALA A 525 -13.66 3.81 -75.74
CA ALA A 525 -14.77 3.41 -76.61
C ALA A 525 -16.12 3.99 -76.12
N LEU A 526 -16.35 4.03 -74.80
CA LEU A 526 -17.53 4.64 -74.20
C LEU A 526 -17.53 6.17 -74.37
N LEU A 527 -16.39 6.83 -74.18
CA LEU A 527 -16.23 8.26 -74.44
C LEU A 527 -16.45 8.60 -75.91
N ARG A 528 -15.98 7.76 -76.84
CA ARG A 528 -16.26 7.91 -78.27
C ARG A 528 -17.75 7.75 -78.59
N LYS A 529 -18.45 6.81 -77.95
CA LYS A 529 -19.91 6.67 -78.08
C LYS A 529 -20.66 7.88 -77.54
N LEU A 530 -20.29 8.38 -76.36
CA LEU A 530 -20.89 9.58 -75.78
C LEU A 530 -20.63 10.83 -76.63
N SER A 531 -19.43 10.95 -77.22
CA SER A 531 -19.07 12.07 -78.08
C SER A 531 -19.77 12.06 -79.44
N ARG A 532 -20.27 10.90 -79.89
CA ARG A 532 -21.00 10.75 -81.17
C ARG A 532 -22.51 10.88 -81.04
N GLY A 533 -23.05 11.01 -79.81
CA GLY A 533 -24.46 11.30 -79.61
C GLY A 533 -25.41 10.28 -80.26
N GLU A 534 -25.07 9.00 -80.20
CA GLU A 534 -25.98 7.91 -80.56
C GLU A 534 -26.43 7.23 -79.26
N ASN A 535 -27.68 7.49 -78.88
CA ASN A 535 -28.37 6.82 -77.77
C ASN A 535 -28.61 5.34 -78.07
#